data_AF-A0A0D3AEL4-F1
#
_entry.id   AF-A0A0D3AEL4-F1
#
_cell.length_a   1.000
_cell.length_b   1.000
_cell.length_c   1.000
_cell.angle_alpha   90.00
_cell.angle_beta   90.00
_cell.angle_gamma   90.00
#
_symmetry.space_group_name_H-M   'P 1'
#
loop_
_entity.id
_entity.type
_entity.pdbx_description
1 polymer ?
#
loop_
_entity_poly.entity_id
_entity_poly.type
_entity_poly.pdbx_seq_one_letter_code
_entity_poly.pdbx_strand_id
1 'polypeptide(L)'
;MLLLNNAPKLKVLMLDTASTFRKIGESEDLPPRSYVPSCLSSEFEIVEWVKYGGTREEKKLLEYILANSKCLKRAGISMRYSKDCKSAMIKIKRS
;
A
#
# COMPACT_ATOMS: atom_id res chain seq x y z
N MET A 1 -5.43 -10.90 1.32
CA MET A 1 -6.16 -9.68 1.78
C MET A 1 -7.65 -9.78 1.45
N LEU A 2 -8.48 -10.34 2.35
CA LEU A 2 -9.95 -10.40 2.17
C LEU A 2 -10.65 -9.04 2.36
N LEU A 3 -9.99 -8.10 3.04
CA LEU A 3 -10.56 -6.80 3.41
C LEU A 3 -10.91 -5.93 2.19
N LEU A 4 -10.08 -5.96 1.14
CA LEU A 4 -10.29 -5.17 -0.07
C LEU A 4 -11.39 -5.74 -0.96
N ASN A 5 -11.59 -7.06 -0.92
CA ASN A 5 -12.60 -7.72 -1.75
C ASN A 5 -14.03 -7.41 -1.27
N ASN A 6 -14.20 -7.19 0.03
CA ASN A 6 -15.50 -6.89 0.63
C ASN A 6 -15.88 -5.40 0.56
N ALA A 7 -15.01 -4.53 0.02
CA ALA A 7 -15.19 -3.08 0.02
C ALA A 7 -15.06 -2.47 -1.38
N PRO A 8 -15.97 -2.78 -2.33
CA PRO A 8 -15.87 -2.34 -3.73
C PRO A 8 -15.91 -0.81 -3.92
N LYS A 9 -16.45 -0.05 -2.95
CA LYS A 9 -16.53 1.42 -2.97
C LYS A 9 -15.44 2.12 -2.16
N LEU A 10 -14.38 1.40 -1.79
CA LEU A 10 -13.30 1.95 -0.97
C LEU A 10 -12.51 3.02 -1.76
N LYS A 11 -12.64 4.28 -1.34
CA LYS A 11 -11.90 5.41 -1.92
C LYS A 11 -10.57 5.69 -1.23
N VAL A 12 -10.48 5.39 0.07
CA VAL A 12 -9.31 5.70 0.91
C VAL A 12 -8.87 4.44 1.63
N LEU A 13 -7.57 4.13 1.57
CA LEU A 13 -6.96 3.03 2.33
C LEU A 13 -5.80 3.54 3.16
N MET A 14 -5.87 3.22 4.45
CA MET A 14 -4.80 3.45 5.41
C MET A 14 -4.09 2.14 5.71
N LEU A 15 -2.77 2.13 5.55
CA LEU A 15 -1.88 1.02 5.87
C LEU A 15 -0.96 1.45 7.00
N ASP A 16 -0.90 0.66 8.08
CA ASP A 16 0.15 0.76 9.10
C ASP A 16 1.03 -0.48 8.99
N THR A 17 2.33 -0.30 8.79
CA THR A 17 3.33 -1.39 8.72
C THR A 17 3.23 -2.36 9.91
N ALA A 18 3.03 -1.87 11.13
CA ALA A 18 2.91 -2.74 12.30
C ALA A 18 1.68 -3.66 12.22
N SER A 19 0.58 -3.16 11.65
CA SER A 19 -0.69 -3.87 11.53
C SER A 19 -0.76 -4.74 10.27
N THR A 20 -0.13 -4.29 9.17
CA THR A 20 -0.08 -5.04 7.90
C THR A 20 0.84 -6.23 8.03
N PHE A 21 2.06 -6.07 8.56
CA PHE A 21 3.00 -7.19 8.69
C PHE A 21 2.70 -8.13 9.84
N ARG A 22 1.98 -7.69 10.88
CA ARG A 22 1.44 -8.63 11.86
C ARG A 22 0.41 -9.56 11.22
N LYS A 23 -0.51 -9.01 10.40
CA LYS A 23 -1.51 -9.80 9.67
C LYS A 23 -0.93 -10.65 8.52
N ILE A 24 0.17 -10.21 7.89
CA ILE A 24 0.86 -10.95 6.82
C ILE A 24 1.83 -11.98 7.41
N GLY A 25 2.47 -11.71 8.55
CA GLY A 25 3.36 -12.66 9.23
C GLY A 25 2.62 -13.89 9.78
N GLU A 26 1.30 -13.78 9.99
CA GLU A 26 0.42 -14.90 10.34
C GLU A 26 -0.14 -15.62 9.09
N SER A 27 0.11 -15.11 7.89
CA SER A 27 -0.46 -15.64 6.65
C SER A 27 0.51 -15.39 5.49
N GLU A 28 1.34 -16.40 5.16
CA GLU A 28 2.28 -16.41 4.03
C GLU A 28 1.63 -16.08 2.66
N ASP A 29 0.30 -16.00 2.60
CA ASP A 29 -0.49 -15.63 1.44
C ASP A 29 -0.64 -14.11 1.27
N LEU A 30 0.43 -13.45 0.82
CA LEU A 30 0.23 -12.30 -0.07
C LEU A 30 -0.53 -12.81 -1.30
N PRO A 31 -1.67 -12.20 -1.67
CA PRO A 31 -2.45 -12.70 -2.80
C PRO A 31 -1.57 -12.77 -4.05
N PRO A 32 -1.74 -13.80 -4.90
CA PRO A 32 -1.08 -13.84 -6.19
C PRO A 32 -1.30 -12.50 -6.90
N ARG A 33 -0.26 -11.97 -7.55
CA ARG A 33 -0.33 -10.70 -8.30
C ARG A 33 -1.49 -10.65 -9.32
N SER A 34 -2.05 -11.81 -9.69
CA SER A 34 -3.19 -11.94 -10.59
C SER A 34 -4.53 -11.55 -9.98
N TYR A 35 -4.71 -11.61 -8.66
CA TYR A 35 -5.99 -11.29 -8.03
C TYR A 35 -6.02 -9.84 -7.62
N VAL A 36 -6.66 -9.00 -8.43
CA VAL A 36 -6.81 -7.56 -8.18
C VAL A 36 -8.20 -7.29 -7.60
N PRO A 37 -8.30 -6.78 -6.35
CA PRO A 37 -9.56 -6.34 -5.80
C PRO A 37 -10.22 -5.29 -6.70
N SER A 38 -11.52 -5.45 -6.95
CA SER A 38 -12.30 -4.54 -7.79
C SER A 38 -12.24 -3.09 -7.29
N CYS A 39 -12.11 -2.89 -5.97
CA CYS A 39 -11.98 -1.57 -5.37
C CYS A 39 -10.76 -0.80 -5.88
N LEU A 40 -9.60 -1.47 -6.05
CA LEU A 40 -8.37 -0.84 -6.55
C LEU A 40 -8.54 -0.38 -8.00
N SER A 41 -9.25 -1.16 -8.82
CA SER A 41 -9.43 -0.83 -10.23
C SER A 41 -10.47 0.25 -10.50
N SER A 42 -11.41 0.51 -9.58
CA SER A 42 -12.60 1.33 -9.88
C SER A 42 -12.69 2.66 -9.12
N GLU A 43 -12.59 2.64 -7.79
CA GLU A 43 -12.98 3.80 -6.95
C GLU A 43 -11.84 4.26 -6.03
N PHE A 44 -10.68 3.62 -6.10
CA PHE A 44 -9.57 3.89 -5.19
C PHE A 44 -8.84 5.18 -5.52
N GLU A 45 -9.00 6.19 -4.65
CA GLU A 45 -8.51 7.55 -4.90
C GLU A 45 -7.28 7.90 -4.05
N ILE A 46 -7.19 7.37 -2.82
CA ILE A 46 -6.16 7.76 -1.85
C ILE A 46 -5.60 6.53 -1.14
N VAL A 47 -4.27 6.43 -1.10
CA VAL A 47 -3.56 5.52 -0.21
C VAL A 47 -2.70 6.32 0.77
N GLU A 48 -2.81 6.01 2.05
CA GLU A 48 -1.92 6.53 3.09
C GLU A 48 -1.23 5.36 3.79
N TRP A 49 0.09 5.35 3.76
CA TRP A 49 0.91 4.34 4.42
C TRP A 49 1.73 4.99 5.51
N VAL A 50 1.46 4.62 6.77
CA VAL A 50 2.21 5.10 7.93
C VAL A 50 3.22 4.08 8.42
N LYS A 51 4.34 4.56 8.93
CA LYS A 51 5.46 3.76 9.46
C LYS A 51 6.05 2.80 8.42
N TYR A 52 6.07 3.19 7.16
CA TYR A 52 6.67 2.43 6.07
C TYR A 52 8.15 2.16 6.34
N GLY A 53 8.55 0.89 6.47
CA GLY A 53 9.92 0.48 6.77
C GLY A 53 10.86 0.42 5.56
N GLY A 54 10.31 0.37 4.34
CA GLY A 54 11.07 0.19 3.11
C GLY A 54 11.57 -1.24 2.86
N THR A 55 10.98 -2.25 3.51
CA THR A 55 11.33 -3.67 3.28
C THR A 55 10.97 -4.10 1.85
N ARG A 56 11.50 -5.25 1.42
CA ARG A 56 11.25 -5.77 0.08
C ARG A 56 9.77 -6.10 -0.12
N GLU A 57 9.13 -6.61 0.91
CA GLU A 57 7.72 -6.99 0.94
C GLU A 57 6.83 -5.76 0.91
N GLU A 58 7.18 -4.72 1.67
CA GLU A 58 6.51 -3.41 1.66
C GLU A 58 6.56 -2.77 0.27
N LYS A 59 7.75 -2.77 -0.36
CA LYS A 59 7.94 -2.26 -1.72
C LYS A 59 7.08 -3.01 -2.73
N LYS A 60 7.06 -4.35 -2.67
CA LYS A 60 6.22 -5.17 -3.56
C LYS A 60 4.73 -4.88 -3.40
N LEU A 61 4.26 -4.72 -2.16
CA LEU A 61 2.86 -4.41 -1.88
C LEU A 61 2.50 -2.99 -2.36
N LEU A 62 3.39 -2.02 -2.13
CA LEU A 62 3.21 -0.66 -2.61
C LEU A 62 3.17 -0.62 -4.15
N GLU A 63 4.12 -1.26 -4.82
CA GLU A 63 4.12 -1.40 -6.28
C GLU A 63 2.83 -2.04 -6.79
N TYR A 64 2.37 -3.10 -6.14
CA TYR A 64 1.13 -3.77 -6.50
C TYR A 64 -0.08 -2.84 -6.36
N ILE A 65 -0.21 -2.10 -5.26
CA ILE A 65 -1.31 -1.15 -5.08
C ILE A 65 -1.24 -0.07 -6.15
N LEU A 66 -0.07 0.54 -6.35
CA LEU A 66 0.11 1.62 -7.32
C LEU A 66 -0.15 1.16 -8.76
N ALA A 67 0.29 -0.04 -9.13
CA ALA A 67 0.11 -0.60 -10.47
C ALA A 67 -1.36 -0.94 -10.77
N ASN A 68 -2.12 -1.35 -9.77
CA ASN A 68 -3.51 -1.76 -9.92
C ASN A 68 -4.53 -0.64 -9.66
N SER A 69 -4.07 0.49 -9.12
CA SER A 69 -4.94 1.62 -8.77
C SER A 69 -5.05 2.63 -9.91
N LYS A 70 -5.99 2.39 -10.83
CA LYS A 70 -6.20 3.26 -12.01
C LYS A 70 -6.68 4.66 -11.65
N CYS A 71 -7.47 4.79 -10.58
CA CYS A 71 -8.11 6.04 -10.18
C CYS A 71 -7.35 6.80 -9.07
N LEU A 72 -6.10 6.39 -8.77
CA LEU A 72 -5.34 6.93 -7.64
C LEU A 72 -4.93 8.38 -7.88
N LYS A 73 -5.49 9.27 -7.06
CA LYS A 73 -5.20 10.71 -7.03
C LYS A 73 -4.04 11.04 -6.11
N ARG A 74 -3.94 10.37 -4.95
CA ARG A 74 -2.93 10.68 -3.92
C ARG A 74 -2.33 9.42 -3.30
N ALA A 75 -1.01 9.40 -3.16
CA ALA A 75 -0.28 8.44 -2.35
C ALA A 75 0.52 9.19 -1.27
N GLY A 76 0.18 8.99 0.00
CA GLY A 76 0.93 9.49 1.15
C GLY A 76 1.73 8.35 1.77
N ILE A 77 3.05 8.50 1.88
CA ILE A 77 3.91 7.50 2.53
C ILE A 77 4.70 8.21 3.61
N SER A 78 4.51 7.79 4.85
CA SER A 78 5.26 8.23 6.02
C SER A 78 6.18 7.11 6.45
N MET A 79 7.48 7.38 6.41
CA MET A 79 8.50 6.41 6.80
C MET A 79 8.42 6.11 8.28
N ARG A 80 8.76 4.86 8.65
CA ARG A 80 9.06 4.55 10.04
C ARG A 80 10.29 5.37 10.42
N TYR A 81 10.18 6.14 11.49
CA TYR A 81 11.36 6.75 12.09
C TYR A 81 12.31 5.62 12.53
N SER A 82 13.41 5.43 11.81
CA SER A 82 14.61 4.80 12.35
C SER A 82 15.46 5.92 12.97
N LYS A 83 16.25 5.62 14.01
CA LYS A 83 17.17 6.61 14.60
C LYS A 83 18.33 6.99 13.65
N ASP A 84 18.37 6.40 12.46
CA ASP A 84 19.38 6.59 11.42
C ASP A 84 18.77 7.32 10.22
N CYS A 85 18.52 8.63 10.36
CA CYS A 85 17.90 9.43 9.31
C CYS A 85 18.92 10.11 8.39
N LYS A 86 18.91 9.76 7.11
CA LYS A 86 18.94 10.75 6.02
C LYS A 86 17.62 10.65 5.26
N SER A 87 16.75 11.63 5.46
CA SER A 87 15.40 11.71 4.89
C SER A 87 15.48 11.99 3.39
N ALA A 88 15.12 11.02 2.54
CA ALA A 88 14.92 11.25 1.11
C ALA A 88 13.43 11.38 0.80
N MET A 89 12.98 12.58 0.41
CA MET A 89 11.63 12.79 -0.11
C MET A 89 11.58 12.30 -1.55
N ILE A 90 10.96 11.15 -1.81
CA ILE A 90 10.74 10.67 -3.18
C ILE A 90 9.53 11.42 -3.76
N LYS A 91 9.80 12.43 -4.58
CA LYS A 91 8.78 13.08 -5.40
C LYS A 91 8.49 12.20 -6.61
N ILE A 92 7.34 11.55 -6.63
CA ILE A 92 6.85 10.82 -7.82
C ILE A 92 6.42 11.87 -8.84
N LYS A 93 7.18 12.00 -9.94
CA LYS A 93 6.81 12.83 -11.09
C LYS A 93 6.18 11.92 -12.14
N ARG A 94 4.91 12.13 -12.47
CA ARG A 94 4.28 11.46 -13.61
C ARG A 94 4.66 12.24 -14.88
N SER A 95 5.23 11.54 -15.84
CA SER A 95 5.49 11.97 -17.22
C SER A 95 4.22 11.96 -18.05
#